data_AF-A0A1F2TNM5-F1
#
_entry.id   AF-A0A1F2TNM5-F1
#
_cell.length_a   1.000
_cell.length_b   1.000
_cell.length_c   1.000
_cell.angle_alpha   90.00
_cell.angle_beta   90.00
_cell.angle_gamma   90.00
#
_symmetry.space_group_name_H-M   'P 1'
#
loop_
_entity.id
_entity.type
_entity.pdbx_description
1 polymer ?
#
loop_
_entity_poly.entity_id
_entity_poly.type
_entity_poly.pdbx_seq_one_letter_code
_entity_poly.pdbx_strand_id
1 'polypeptide(L)'
;METTMNRHKAVWCRVAVAALVGVWGLSVTAASLPRLPGPLAMPQSADSPGPVTFNHVSHVDEAKPTCTTCHPREFRILKANAGKRPIRHADMEKGRQCGACHDGKKSFAMTDDCALCHKTS
;
A
#
# COMPACT_ATOMS: atom_id res chain seq x y z
N MET A 1 -65.42 27.79 34.15
CA MET A 1 -66.17 26.95 35.10
C MET A 1 -65.89 25.51 34.73
N GLU A 2 -65.45 24.74 35.72
CA GLU A 2 -64.87 23.41 35.59
C GLU A 2 -65.78 22.36 34.95
N THR A 3 -65.17 21.39 34.27
CA THR A 3 -65.46 19.94 34.41
C THR A 3 -64.25 19.22 33.80
N THR A 4 -63.27 18.79 34.60
CA THR A 4 -63.13 17.43 35.13
C THR A 4 -63.43 16.30 34.13
N MET A 5 -62.36 15.55 33.86
CA MET A 5 -62.29 14.10 34.07
C MET A 5 -62.70 13.18 32.92
N ASN A 6 -61.77 12.26 32.66
CA ASN A 6 -61.99 10.89 32.20
C ASN A 6 -62.68 10.71 30.85
N ARG A 7 -61.93 10.17 29.90
CA ARG A 7 -62.03 8.73 29.63
C ARG A 7 -60.96 8.27 28.67
N HIS A 8 -60.15 7.37 29.22
CA HIS A 8 -59.50 6.28 28.52
C HIS A 8 -60.31 5.79 27.31
N LYS A 9 -59.55 5.40 26.27
CA LYS A 9 -59.98 4.64 25.08
C LYS A 9 -60.47 5.48 23.90
N ALA A 10 -59.51 5.97 23.11
CA ALA A 10 -59.55 6.01 21.64
C ALA A 10 -58.22 6.63 21.19
N VAL A 11 -57.24 5.87 20.73
CA VAL A 11 -57.13 5.46 19.32
C VAL A 11 -57.01 6.70 18.42
N TRP A 12 -55.75 6.92 17.97
CA TRP A 12 -55.30 7.67 16.78
C TRP A 12 -54.98 9.17 16.94
N CYS A 13 -53.68 9.50 16.97
CA CYS A 13 -52.99 10.35 15.98
C CYS A 13 -51.59 10.75 16.49
N ARG A 14 -50.54 10.45 15.70
CA ARG A 14 -49.32 11.24 15.44
C ARG A 14 -48.47 11.63 16.68
N VAL A 15 -47.16 11.37 16.74
CA VAL A 15 -46.10 12.15 16.08
C VAL A 15 -44.76 11.45 16.37
N ALA A 16 -43.86 11.52 15.39
CA ALA A 16 -42.50 11.00 15.35
C ALA A 16 -41.56 11.49 16.47
N VAL A 17 -40.58 10.67 16.87
CA VAL A 17 -39.21 11.10 17.19
C VAL A 17 -38.23 9.96 16.85
N ALA A 18 -37.34 10.21 15.90
CA ALA A 18 -36.18 9.39 15.62
C ALA A 18 -35.10 9.60 16.70
N ALA A 19 -34.45 8.54 17.17
CA ALA A 19 -33.20 8.62 17.93
C ALA A 19 -32.32 7.41 17.60
N LEU A 20 -31.39 7.60 16.67
CA LEU A 20 -30.29 6.71 16.36
C LEU A 20 -29.11 7.03 17.29
N VAL A 21 -28.77 6.10 18.18
CA VAL A 21 -27.55 6.05 19.01
C VAL A 21 -27.25 4.54 19.17
N GLY A 22 -26.09 3.95 18.90
CA GLY A 22 -24.77 4.39 18.49
C GLY A 22 -23.78 3.24 18.79
N VAL A 23 -22.85 2.97 17.86
CA VAL A 23 -21.52 2.32 18.03
C VAL A 23 -21.57 0.83 18.46
N TRP A 24 -20.99 -0.17 17.79
CA TRP A 24 -19.56 -0.49 17.66
C TRP A 24 -19.40 -1.62 16.63
N GLY A 25 -18.39 -1.52 15.76
CA GLY A 25 -17.97 -2.65 14.91
C GLY A 25 -17.85 -2.34 13.42
N LEU A 26 -17.55 -1.09 13.03
CA LEU A 26 -17.00 -0.87 11.69
C LEU A 26 -15.54 -1.33 11.73
N SER A 27 -15.32 -2.62 11.53
CA SER A 27 -14.00 -3.16 11.21
C SER A 27 -13.59 -2.61 9.85
N VAL A 28 -12.94 -1.45 9.84
CA VAL A 28 -12.16 -1.01 8.69
C VAL A 28 -10.96 -1.95 8.64
N THR A 29 -11.09 -3.06 7.92
CA THR A 29 -9.91 -3.81 7.49
C THR A 29 -9.07 -2.82 6.71
N ALA A 30 -7.86 -2.53 7.17
CA ALA A 30 -6.88 -1.75 6.42
C ALA A 30 -6.83 -2.32 5.00
N ALA A 31 -7.38 -1.56 4.05
CA ALA A 31 -7.42 -1.98 2.66
C ALA A 31 -6.00 -1.81 2.12
N SER A 32 -5.21 -2.88 2.17
CA SER A 32 -4.06 -3.04 1.28
C SER A 32 -4.50 -2.66 -0.13
N LEU A 33 -3.80 -1.69 -0.75
CA LEU A 33 -4.17 -1.10 -2.03
C LEU A 33 -4.59 -2.20 -3.03
N PRO A 34 -5.83 -2.20 -3.57
CA PRO A 34 -6.36 -3.30 -4.39
C PRO A 34 -5.59 -3.61 -5.68
N ARG A 35 -4.52 -2.86 -6.00
CA ARG A 35 -3.81 -2.92 -7.28
C ARG A 35 -2.29 -2.93 -7.16
N LEU A 36 -1.71 -2.92 -5.95
CA LEU A 36 -0.27 -3.11 -5.85
C LEU A 36 0.06 -4.58 -6.07
N PRO A 37 1.01 -4.90 -6.96
CA PRO A 37 1.55 -6.25 -7.03
C PRO A 37 2.13 -6.62 -5.66
N GLY A 38 1.86 -7.85 -5.22
CA GLY A 38 2.51 -8.43 -4.05
C GLY A 38 4.04 -8.54 -4.23
N PRO A 39 4.73 -9.18 -3.27
CA PRO A 39 6.17 -9.37 -3.36
C PRO A 39 6.61 -9.96 -4.71
N LEU A 40 7.55 -9.29 -5.37
CA LEU A 40 8.04 -9.64 -6.69
C LEU A 40 9.45 -10.24 -6.55
N ALA A 41 9.57 -11.54 -6.78
CA ALA A 41 10.87 -12.19 -6.90
C ALA A 41 11.53 -11.77 -8.22
N MET A 42 12.76 -11.29 -8.14
CA MET A 42 13.52 -10.86 -9.30
C MET A 42 14.23 -12.06 -9.96
N PRO A 43 14.37 -12.07 -11.30
CA PRO A 43 15.21 -13.06 -11.97
C PRO A 43 16.65 -12.95 -11.45
N GLN A 44 17.15 -14.06 -10.89
CA GLN A 44 18.51 -14.12 -10.39
C GLN A 44 19.49 -14.36 -11.55
N SER A 45 20.45 -13.45 -11.74
CA SER A 45 21.58 -13.68 -12.64
C SER A 45 22.64 -14.57 -11.99
N ALA A 46 23.51 -15.18 -12.80
CA ALA A 46 24.62 -16.00 -12.31
C ALA A 46 25.53 -15.24 -11.32
N ASP A 47 25.69 -13.93 -11.52
CA ASP A 47 26.54 -13.08 -10.70
C ASP A 47 25.84 -12.51 -9.45
N SER A 48 24.55 -12.85 -9.22
CA SER A 48 23.81 -12.36 -8.06
C SER A 48 24.13 -13.21 -6.82
N PRO A 49 24.56 -12.60 -5.69
CA PRO A 49 24.91 -13.33 -4.47
C PRO A 49 23.76 -14.16 -3.85
N GLY A 50 22.52 -13.86 -4.20
CA GLY A 50 21.32 -14.57 -3.77
C GLY A 50 20.05 -13.96 -4.37
N PRO A 51 18.88 -14.58 -4.15
CA PRO A 51 17.61 -14.07 -4.64
C PRO A 51 17.26 -12.73 -4.00
N VAL A 52 16.60 -11.88 -4.78
CA VAL A 52 16.10 -10.58 -4.32
C VAL A 52 14.61 -10.53 -4.57
N THR A 53 13.86 -10.16 -3.53
CA THR A 53 12.42 -9.92 -3.61
C THR A 53 12.15 -8.45 -3.34
N PHE A 54 11.49 -7.78 -4.28
CA PHE A 54 11.02 -6.42 -4.11
C PHE A 54 9.61 -6.42 -3.51
N ASN A 55 9.35 -5.53 -2.56
CA ASN A 55 8.02 -5.39 -1.95
C ASN A 55 7.54 -3.94 -2.02
N HIS A 56 6.38 -3.70 -2.64
CA HIS A 56 5.80 -2.37 -2.75
C HIS A 56 5.42 -1.78 -1.39
N VAL A 57 4.97 -2.61 -0.43
CA VAL A 57 4.50 -2.12 0.88
C VAL A 57 5.63 -1.46 1.69
N SER A 58 6.89 -1.79 1.40
CA SER A 58 8.06 -1.17 2.04
C SER A 58 8.60 0.05 1.28
N HIS A 59 8.06 0.35 0.10
CA HIS A 59 8.56 1.42 -0.78
C HIS A 59 7.49 2.47 -1.14
N VAL A 60 6.22 2.16 -0.90
CA VAL A 60 5.08 3.00 -1.28
C VAL A 60 4.23 3.26 -0.05
N ASP A 61 3.91 4.53 0.19
CA ASP A 61 2.85 4.90 1.14
C ASP A 61 1.49 4.50 0.54
N GLU A 62 0.82 3.54 1.18
CA GLU A 62 -0.47 3.05 0.69
C GLU A 62 -1.59 4.11 0.75
N ALA A 63 -1.49 5.08 1.66
CA ALA A 63 -2.46 6.17 1.77
C ALA A 63 -2.26 7.23 0.67
N LYS A 64 -1.03 7.36 0.16
CA LYS A 64 -0.65 8.36 -0.87
C LYS A 64 0.37 7.79 -1.86
N PRO A 65 -0.04 6.85 -2.73
CA PRO A 65 0.90 6.16 -3.62
C PRO A 65 1.46 7.08 -4.71
N THR A 66 2.79 7.24 -4.73
CA THR A 66 3.51 7.98 -5.79
C THR A 66 4.12 7.02 -6.81
N CYS A 67 3.31 6.51 -7.74
CA CYS A 67 3.73 5.48 -8.70
C CYS A 67 4.82 5.98 -9.68
N THR A 68 4.80 7.28 -9.99
CA THR A 68 5.69 7.91 -10.98
C THR A 68 7.11 8.11 -10.47
N THR A 69 7.34 8.00 -9.17
CA THR A 69 8.68 8.04 -8.56
C THR A 69 9.56 6.91 -9.12
N CYS A 70 8.98 5.72 -9.32
CA CYS A 70 9.69 4.56 -9.83
C CYS A 70 9.40 4.29 -11.31
N HIS A 71 8.15 4.50 -11.74
CA HIS A 71 7.68 4.09 -13.07
C HIS A 71 7.44 5.29 -14.00
N PRO A 72 7.85 5.21 -15.28
CA PRO A 72 8.58 4.13 -15.93
C PRO A 72 10.11 4.29 -15.84
N ARG A 73 10.57 5.35 -15.17
CA ARG A 73 11.95 5.86 -15.26
C ARG A 73 12.97 4.83 -14.79
N GLU A 74 12.79 4.30 -13.59
CA GLU A 74 13.71 3.32 -13.03
C GLU A 74 13.28 1.89 -13.38
N PHE A 75 11.98 1.60 -13.28
CA PHE A 75 11.42 0.30 -13.59
C PHE A 75 10.27 0.41 -14.60
N ARG A 76 10.24 -0.46 -15.60
CA ARG A 76 9.18 -0.48 -16.62
C ARG A 76 8.18 -1.59 -16.30
N ILE A 77 6.90 -1.25 -16.19
CA ILE A 77 5.82 -2.17 -15.81
C ILE A 77 5.03 -2.74 -17.00
N LEU A 78 5.05 -2.05 -18.14
CA LEU A 78 4.34 -2.52 -19.32
C LEU A 78 5.02 -3.77 -19.86
N LYS A 79 4.27 -4.87 -20.06
CA LYS A 79 4.81 -6.17 -20.53
C LYS A 79 5.71 -6.05 -21.75
N ALA A 80 5.34 -5.21 -22.72
CA ALA A 80 6.14 -4.95 -23.92
C ALA A 80 7.56 -4.44 -23.60
N ASN A 81 7.77 -3.86 -22.42
CA ASN A 81 9.03 -3.28 -21.98
C ASN A 81 9.59 -3.90 -20.69
N ALA A 82 8.81 -4.72 -19.99
CA ALA A 82 9.25 -5.48 -18.84
C ALA A 82 10.39 -6.42 -19.27
N GLY A 83 11.50 -6.42 -18.54
CA GLY A 83 12.69 -7.22 -18.88
C GLY A 83 13.58 -6.68 -20.00
N LYS A 84 13.16 -5.68 -20.80
CA LYS A 84 14.05 -5.05 -21.82
C LYS A 84 15.23 -4.28 -21.22
N ARG A 85 15.11 -3.85 -19.97
CA ARG A 85 16.19 -3.26 -19.18
C ARG A 85 16.43 -4.17 -17.98
N PRO A 86 17.35 -5.15 -18.07
CA PRO A 86 17.66 -6.00 -16.94
C PRO A 86 18.14 -5.17 -15.77
N ILE A 87 17.91 -5.67 -14.56
CA ILE A 87 18.42 -5.06 -13.34
C ILE A 87 19.88 -5.49 -13.20
N ARG A 88 20.80 -4.52 -13.17
CA ARG A 88 22.24 -4.78 -13.11
C ARG A 88 22.86 -3.91 -12.03
N HIS A 89 23.77 -4.49 -11.25
CA HIS A 89 24.47 -3.75 -10.20
C HIS A 89 25.24 -2.54 -10.76
N ALA A 90 25.87 -2.68 -11.93
CA ALA A 90 26.56 -1.59 -12.63
C ALA A 90 25.65 -0.41 -13.03
N ASP A 91 24.34 -0.63 -13.23
CA ASP A 91 23.40 0.47 -13.44
C ASP A 91 23.04 1.13 -12.11
N MET A 92 22.96 0.35 -11.03
CA MET A 92 22.70 0.86 -9.69
C MET A 92 23.85 1.74 -9.18
N GLU A 93 25.11 1.37 -9.43
CA GLU A 93 26.28 2.20 -9.11
C GLU A 93 26.25 3.57 -9.81
N LYS A 94 25.57 3.65 -10.96
CA LYS A 94 25.34 4.89 -11.72
C LYS A 94 24.09 5.64 -11.27
N GLY A 95 23.52 5.29 -10.12
CA GLY A 95 22.34 5.94 -9.56
C GLY A 95 21.04 5.60 -10.28
N ARG A 96 20.93 4.43 -10.91
CA ARG A 96 19.70 3.94 -11.57
C ARG A 96 19.07 2.81 -10.79
N GLN A 97 17.81 2.47 -11.10
CA GLN A 97 17.12 1.32 -10.49
C GLN A 97 17.15 1.44 -8.96
N CYS A 98 17.64 0.41 -8.26
CA CYS A 98 17.73 0.40 -6.80
C CYS A 98 18.66 1.53 -6.28
N GLY A 99 19.77 1.78 -7.00
CA GLY A 99 20.75 2.80 -6.63
C GLY A 99 20.28 4.24 -6.85
N ALA A 100 19.13 4.47 -7.47
CA ALA A 100 18.54 5.82 -7.55
C ALA A 100 18.14 6.37 -6.17
N CYS A 101 17.84 5.47 -5.22
CA CYS A 101 17.49 5.78 -3.84
C CYS A 101 18.44 5.17 -2.82
N HIS A 102 18.92 3.94 -3.04
CA HIS A 102 19.90 3.27 -2.17
C HIS A 102 21.33 3.80 -2.41
N ASP A 103 21.48 5.11 -2.26
CA ASP A 103 22.68 5.91 -2.52
C ASP A 103 23.39 6.36 -1.21
N GLY A 104 22.91 5.89 -0.05
CA GLY A 104 23.40 6.29 1.27
C GLY A 104 22.87 7.66 1.74
N LYS A 105 22.01 8.31 0.96
CA LYS A 105 21.41 9.62 1.28
C LYS A 105 19.90 9.54 1.38
N LYS A 106 19.22 8.98 0.38
CA LYS A 106 17.76 8.83 0.40
C LYS A 106 17.31 7.58 1.14
N SER A 107 18.10 6.52 1.06
CA SER A 107 18.01 5.30 1.87
C SER A 107 19.41 4.73 2.10
N PHE A 108 19.50 3.61 2.83
CA PHE A 108 20.76 2.91 3.06
C PHE A 108 21.51 2.65 1.74
N ALA A 109 22.84 2.72 1.75
CA ALA A 109 23.62 2.48 0.55
C ALA A 109 23.59 1.00 0.19
N MET A 110 23.48 0.71 -1.11
CA MET A 110 23.54 -0.66 -1.63
C MET A 110 24.81 -1.45 -1.23
N THR A 111 25.88 -0.75 -0.87
CA THR A 111 27.18 -1.29 -0.47
C THR A 111 27.29 -1.56 1.02
N ASP A 112 26.33 -1.11 1.84
CA ASP A 112 26.43 -1.21 3.30
C ASP A 112 26.25 -2.64 3.78
N ASP A 113 25.21 -3.33 3.30
CA ASP A 113 24.95 -4.73 3.63
C ASP A 113 24.18 -5.43 2.50
N CYS A 114 24.87 -6.34 1.82
CA CYS A 114 24.32 -7.14 0.72
C CYS A 114 23.11 -7.98 1.17
N ALA A 115 23.08 -8.44 2.43
CA ALA A 115 22.06 -9.34 2.96
C ALA A 115 20.71 -8.65 3.16
N LEU A 116 20.66 -7.31 3.14
CA LEU A 116 19.41 -6.56 3.17
C LEU A 116 18.53 -6.89 1.96
N CYS A 117 19.16 -7.11 0.80
CA CYS A 117 18.49 -7.42 -0.47
C CYS A 117 18.65 -8.89 -0.88
N HIS A 118 19.89 -9.40 -0.86
CA HIS A 118 20.23 -10.75 -1.29
C HIS A 118 20.03 -11.73 -0.14
N LYS A 119 18.89 -12.43 -0.14
CA LYS A 119 18.59 -13.43 0.87
C LYS A 119 19.34 -14.72 0.57
N THR A 120 19.84 -15.39 1.60
CA THR A 120 20.37 -16.74 1.46
C THR A 120 19.18 -17.68 1.33
N SER A 121 19.11 -18.40 0.20
CA SER A 121 18.09 -19.41 -0.06
C SER A 121 18.22 -20.62 0.87
#